data_AF-A0A6S6XBB9-F1
#
_entry.id   AF-A0A6S6XBB9-F1
#
_cell.length_a   1.000
_cell.length_b   1.000
_cell.length_c   1.000
_cell.angle_alpha   90.00
_cell.angle_beta   90.00
_cell.angle_gamma   90.00
#
_symmetry.space_group_name_H-M   'P 1'
#
loop_
_entity.id
_entity.type
_entity.pdbx_description
1 polymer ?
#
loop_
_entity_poly.entity_id
_entity_poly.type
_entity_poly.pdbx_seq_one_letter_code
_entity_poly.pdbx_strand_id
1 'polypeptide(L)'
;MNYPKTVEDGYRKLAFGGIGSAVRLLFLREDESLPNFGNLDLYCVQEIRRGKDGILEIKFYDRLRAMECLEAYQNHSQGEPIQEALSACAKALNHDHDSAV
;
A
#
# COMPACT_ATOMS: atom_id res chain seq x y z
N MET A 1 -8.02 5.28 13.40
CA MET A 1 -7.24 5.18 12.14
C MET A 1 -7.17 3.73 11.70
N ASN A 2 -7.57 3.44 10.47
CA ASN A 2 -7.42 2.10 9.89
C ASN A 2 -6.03 2.03 9.23
N TYR A 3 -5.08 1.40 9.93
CA TYR A 3 -3.72 1.20 9.43
C TYR A 3 -3.70 0.02 8.45
N PRO A 4 -2.89 0.09 7.37
CA PRO A 4 -2.68 -1.06 6.50
C PRO A 4 -2.13 -2.23 7.30
N LYS A 5 -2.66 -3.43 7.08
CA LYS A 5 -2.26 -4.65 7.80
C LYS A 5 -1.13 -5.41 7.09
N THR A 6 -0.97 -5.15 5.79
CA THR A 6 0.05 -5.75 4.93
C THR A 6 0.79 -4.68 4.13
N VAL A 7 1.94 -5.05 3.58
CA VAL A 7 2.69 -4.20 2.64
C VAL A 7 1.85 -3.89 1.40
N GLU A 8 1.11 -4.87 0.90
CA GLU A 8 0.18 -4.70 -0.23
C GLU A 8 -0.91 -3.68 0.09
N ASP A 9 -1.57 -3.78 1.26
CA ASP A 9 -2.58 -2.80 1.70
C ASP A 9 -1.99 -1.39 1.74
N GLY A 10 -0.75 -1.27 2.21
CA GLY A 10 -0.02 -0.01 2.28
C GLY A 10 0.18 0.61 0.90
N TYR A 11 0.73 -0.15 -0.06
CA TYR A 11 0.92 0.34 -1.42
C TYR A 11 -0.39 0.60 -2.15
N ARG A 12 -1.41 -0.24 -1.95
CA ARG A 12 -2.76 -0.05 -2.50
C ARG A 12 -3.37 1.27 -2.02
N LYS A 13 -3.18 1.60 -0.74
CA LYS A 13 -3.64 2.87 -0.18
C LYS A 13 -2.85 4.07 -0.71
N LEU A 14 -1.54 3.94 -0.96
CA LEU A 14 -0.75 5.00 -1.64
C LEU A 14 -1.18 5.20 -3.09
N ALA A 15 -1.34 4.13 -3.86
CA ALA A 15 -1.66 4.16 -5.28
C ALA A 15 -3.08 4.69 -5.56
N PHE A 16 -4.07 4.21 -4.79
CA PHE A 16 -5.49 4.41 -5.10
C PHE A 16 -6.25 5.22 -4.03
N GLY A 17 -5.61 5.57 -2.92
CA GLY A 17 -6.25 6.33 -1.84
C GLY A 17 -6.66 7.75 -2.25
N GLY A 18 -7.73 8.24 -1.63
CA GLY A 18 -8.18 9.63 -1.81
C GLY A 18 -7.28 10.64 -1.11
N ILE A 19 -7.31 11.89 -1.58
CA ILE A 19 -6.58 13.03 -0.98
C ILE A 19 -7.51 14.00 -0.23
N GLY A 20 -8.80 13.67 -0.10
CA GLY A 20 -9.83 14.59 0.39
C GLY A 20 -9.53 15.19 1.76
N SER A 21 -8.95 14.42 2.68
CA SER A 21 -8.57 14.92 4.01
C SER A 21 -7.47 15.97 3.94
N ALA A 22 -6.45 15.75 3.11
CA ALA A 22 -5.35 16.69 2.91
C ALA A 22 -5.83 17.97 2.21
N VAL A 23 -6.67 17.83 1.18
CA VAL A 23 -7.31 18.96 0.49
C VAL A 23 -8.18 19.77 1.46
N ARG A 24 -8.98 19.10 2.29
CA ARG A 24 -9.81 19.76 3.31
C ARG A 24 -8.97 20.56 4.31
N LEU A 25 -7.79 20.07 4.70
CA LEU A 25 -6.88 20.81 5.57
C LEU A 25 -6.30 22.06 4.89
N LEU A 26 -6.00 21.99 3.59
CA LEU A 26 -5.44 23.11 2.83
C LEU A 26 -6.42 24.29 2.73
N PHE A 27 -7.73 24.01 2.68
CA PHE A 27 -8.78 25.02 2.53
C PHE A 27 -9.54 25.30 3.83
N LEU A 28 -9.06 24.79 4.97
CA LEU A 28 -9.70 25.05 6.25
C LEU A 28 -9.55 26.54 6.59
N ARG A 29 -10.67 27.22 6.76
CA ARG A 29 -10.68 28.64 7.15
C ARG A 29 -10.42 28.78 8.65
N GLU A 30 -9.86 29.91 9.07
CA GLU A 30 -9.52 30.18 10.47
C GLU A 30 -10.75 30.20 11.40
N ASP A 31 -11.93 30.52 10.85
CA ASP A 31 -13.21 30.56 11.56
C ASP A 31 -13.93 29.20 11.60
N GLU A 32 -13.46 28.20 10.86
CA GLU A 32 -14.03 26.85 10.88
C GLU A 32 -13.50 26.04 12.07
N SER A 33 -14.41 25.33 12.75
CA SER A 33 -14.01 24.37 13.77
C SER A 33 -13.06 23.34 13.18
N LEU A 34 -11.92 23.13 13.85
CA LEU A 34 -10.95 22.12 13.43
C LEU A 34 -11.64 20.76 13.23
N PRO A 35 -11.36 20.04 12.13
CA PRO A 35 -11.84 18.68 11.96
C PRO A 35 -11.48 17.83 13.16
N ASN A 36 -12.29 16.82 13.45
CA ASN A 36 -11.83 15.72 14.29
C ASN A 36 -10.64 15.04 13.59
N PHE A 37 -9.43 15.33 14.06
CA PHE A 37 -8.18 14.84 13.50
C PHE A 37 -8.09 13.30 13.49
N GLY A 38 -8.83 12.62 14.38
CA GLY A 38 -8.86 11.15 14.43
C GLY A 38 -9.50 10.49 13.21
N ASN A 39 -10.28 11.26 12.43
CA ASN A 39 -10.98 10.79 11.23
C ASN A 39 -10.29 11.21 9.92
N LEU A 40 -9.21 11.98 9.99
CA LEU A 40 -8.48 12.41 8.79
C LEU A 40 -7.61 11.26 8.27
N ASP A 41 -7.76 10.97 6.98
CA ASP A 41 -6.87 10.06 6.27
C ASP A 41 -5.76 10.83 5.57
N LEU A 42 -4.61 10.96 6.22
CA LEU A 42 -3.42 11.62 5.70
C LEU A 42 -2.36 10.62 5.19
N TYR A 43 -2.75 9.36 4.97
CA TYR A 43 -1.80 8.29 4.65
C TYR A 43 -0.97 8.55 3.38
N CYS A 44 -1.53 9.26 2.39
CA CYS A 44 -0.84 9.61 1.16
C CYS A 44 0.10 10.83 1.28
N VAL A 45 0.13 11.50 2.42
CA VAL A 45 0.90 12.72 2.65
C VAL A 45 2.34 12.36 3.05
N GLN A 46 3.30 12.82 2.26
CA GLN A 46 4.73 12.71 2.54
C GLN A 46 5.20 13.82 3.49
N GLU A 47 4.72 15.04 3.28
CA GLU A 47 5.17 16.22 4.04
C GLU A 47 4.05 17.26 4.11
N ILE A 48 3.96 17.94 5.25
CA ILE A 48 3.15 19.16 5.43
C ILE A 48 4.10 20.24 5.95
N ARG A 49 4.17 21.38 5.26
CA ARG A 49 5.06 22.48 5.62
C ARG A 49 4.36 23.82 5.51
N ARG A 50 4.66 24.73 6.44
CA ARG A 50 4.29 26.14 6.34
C ARG A 50 5.51 26.95 5.92
N GLY A 51 5.46 27.55 4.74
CA GLY A 51 6.51 28.41 4.21
C GLY A 51 6.63 29.73 4.98
N LYS A 52 7.71 30.48 4.73
CA LYS A 52 8.00 31.76 5.40
C LYS A 52 6.91 32.81 5.17
N ASP A 53 6.24 32.74 4.02
CA ASP A 53 5.17 33.65 3.63
C ASP A 53 3.78 33.19 4.14
N GLY A 54 3.75 32.18 5.02
CA GLY A 54 2.51 31.63 5.57
C GLY A 54 1.80 30.62 4.67
N ILE A 55 2.25 30.44 3.43
CA ILE A 55 1.73 29.46 2.46
C ILE A 55 1.89 28.04 3.01
N LEU A 56 0.81 27.26 2.99
CA LEU A 56 0.83 25.85 3.35
C LEU A 56 1.11 25.00 2.10
N GLU A 57 2.10 24.13 2.21
CA GLU A 57 2.48 23.17 1.18
C GLU A 57 2.23 21.74 1.68
N ILE A 58 1.61 20.92 0.85
CA ILE A 58 1.41 19.50 1.10
C ILE A 58 2.05 18.71 -0.04
N LYS A 59 2.96 17.81 0.31
CA LYS A 59 3.60 16.90 -0.64
C LYS A 59 3.00 15.51 -0.49
N PHE A 60 2.68 14.87 -1.60
CA PHE A 60 2.18 13.49 -1.63
C PHE A 60 3.29 12.51 -2.01
N TYR A 61 3.13 11.25 -1.58
CA TYR A 61 3.91 10.15 -2.13
C TYR A 61 3.61 9.93 -3.61
N ASP A 62 4.60 9.38 -4.33
CA ASP A 62 4.47 9.05 -5.74
C ASP A 62 3.54 7.84 -5.94
N ARG A 63 2.44 8.07 -6.65
CA ARG A 63 1.43 7.04 -6.95
C ARG A 63 1.89 6.05 -8.01
N LEU A 64 2.65 6.51 -9.00
CA LEU A 64 3.16 5.64 -10.05
C LEU A 64 4.17 4.67 -9.43
N ARG A 65 5.05 5.17 -8.56
CA ARG A 65 5.98 4.32 -7.81
C ARG A 65 5.25 3.29 -6.95
N ALA A 66 4.14 3.67 -6.30
CA ALA A 66 3.34 2.72 -5.52
C ALA A 66 2.69 1.64 -6.39
N MET A 67 2.25 1.97 -7.62
CA MET A 67 1.71 0.99 -8.57
C MET A 67 2.78 0.02 -9.08
N GLU A 68 3.97 0.52 -9.41
CA GLU A 68 5.12 -0.31 -9.79
C GLU A 68 5.49 -1.31 -8.67
N CYS A 69 5.46 -0.87 -7.41
CA CYS A 69 5.70 -1.75 -6.27
C CYS A 69 4.60 -2.83 -6.12
N LEU A 70 3.34 -2.51 -6.43
CA LEU A 70 2.24 -3.49 -6.41
C LEU A 70 2.40 -4.54 -7.50
N GLU A 71 2.74 -4.11 -8.72
CA GLU A 71 3.00 -5.03 -9.84
C GLU A 71 4.16 -5.98 -9.50
N ALA A 72 5.26 -5.44 -8.98
CA ALA A 72 6.40 -6.26 -8.57
C ALA A 72 6.02 -7.26 -7.44
N TYR A 73 5.20 -6.85 -6.47
CA TYR A 73 4.74 -7.70 -5.39
C TYR A 73 3.86 -8.86 -5.90
N GLN A 74 2.95 -8.57 -6.84
CA GLN A 74 2.08 -9.58 -7.46
C GLN A 74 2.90 -10.61 -8.23
N ASN A 75 3.91 -10.17 -8.98
CA ASN A 75 4.78 -11.06 -9.75
C ASN A 75 5.66 -11.99 -8.89
N HIS A 76 6.01 -11.60 -7.66
CA HIS A 76 6.75 -12.46 -6.72
C HIS A 76 5.85 -13.38 -5.89
N SER A 77 4.55 -13.07 -5.79
CA SER A 77 3.59 -13.86 -5.00
C SER A 77 3.01 -15.05 -5.75
N GLN A 78 3.09 -15.06 -7.08
CA GLN A 78 2.87 -16.26 -7.89
C GLN A 78 4.13 -17.11 -7.70
N GLY A 79 4.05 -18.16 -6.87
CA GLY A 79 5.18 -19.01 -6.53
C GLY A 79 6.00 -19.38 -7.77
N GLU A 80 7.33 -19.34 -7.67
CA GLU A 80 8.16 -19.60 -8.83
C GLU A 80 7.77 -20.95 -9.44
N PRO A 81 7.58 -21.05 -10.77
CA PRO A 81 7.15 -22.29 -11.44
C PRO A 81 7.99 -23.52 -11.05
N ILE A 82 9.24 -23.29 -10.65
CA ILE A 82 10.17 -24.28 -10.12
C ILE A 82 9.73 -24.85 -8.77
N GLN A 83 9.20 -24.06 -7.84
CA GLN A 83 8.73 -24.58 -6.55
C GLN A 83 7.51 -25.46 -6.72
N GLU A 84 6.55 -25.08 -7.58
CA GLU A 84 5.42 -25.93 -7.94
C GLU A 84 5.90 -27.21 -8.62
N ALA A 85 6.78 -27.11 -9.62
CA ALA A 85 7.35 -28.27 -10.30
C ALA A 85 8.10 -29.21 -9.33
N LEU A 86 8.94 -28.67 -8.42
CA LEU A 86 9.64 -29.48 -7.41
C LEU A 86 8.65 -30.17 -6.47
N SER A 87 7.62 -29.47 -6.01
CA SER A 87 6.61 -30.04 -5.11
C SER A 87 5.80 -31.15 -5.79
N ALA A 88 5.48 -30.99 -7.08
CA ALA A 88 4.82 -32.00 -7.88
C ALA A 88 5.71 -33.24 -8.08
N CYS A 89 6.99 -33.04 -8.40
CA CYS A 89 7.95 -34.13 -8.54
C CYS A 89 8.14 -34.90 -7.21
N ALA A 90 8.26 -34.21 -6.08
CA ALA A 90 8.39 -34.85 -4.77
C ALA A 90 7.15 -35.69 -4.41
N LYS A 91 5.94 -35.22 -4.73
CA LYS A 91 4.70 -35.99 -4.53
C LYS A 91 4.63 -37.23 -5.41
N ALA A 92 5.05 -37.13 -6.68
CA ALA A 92 5.05 -38.26 -7.61
C ALA A 92 5.98 -39.39 -7.13
N LEU A 93 7.18 -39.04 -6.65
CA LEU A 93 8.15 -40.02 -6.12
C LEU A 93 7.64 -40.79 -4.90
N ASN A 94 6.88 -40.14 -4.01
CA ASN A 94 6.29 -40.82 -2.85
C ASN A 94 5.13 -41.75 -3.24
N HIS A 95 4.37 -41.42 -4.29
CA HIS A 95 3.24 -42.24 -4.73
C HIS A 95 3.68 -43.54 -5.41
N ASP A 96 4.78 -43.50 -6.16
CA ASP A 96 5.40 -44.69 -6.77
C ASP A 96 6.00 -45.63 -5.72
N HIS A 97 6.45 -45.08 -4.58
CA HIS A 97 7.05 -45.87 -3.51
C HIS A 97 6.01 -46.66 -2.69
N ASP A 98 4.79 -46.14 -2.54
CA ASP A 98 3.66 -46.80 -1.86
C ASP A 98 2.89 -47.78 -2.77
N SER A 99 3.00 -47.65 -4.09
CA SER A 99 2.34 -48.56 -5.05
C SER A 99 3.17 -49.81 -5.39
N ALA A 100 4.42 -49.86 -4.90
CA ALA A 100 5.38 -50.94 -5.15
C ALA A 100 5.59 -51.89 -3.95
N VAL A 101 4.79 -51.74 -2.88
CA VAL A 101 4.77 -52.60 -1.67
C VAL A 101 3.40 -53.27 -1.55
#